data_AF-A0A916SGJ8-F1
#
_entry.id   AF-A0A916SGJ8-F1
#
_cell.length_a   1.000
_cell.length_b   1.000
_cell.length_c   1.000
_cell.angle_alpha   90.00
_cell.angle_beta   90.00
_cell.angle_gamma   90.00
#
_symmetry.space_group_name_H-M   'P 1'
#
loop_
_entity.id
_entity.type
_entity.pdbx_description
1 polymer ?
#
loop_
_entity_poly.entity_id
_entity_poly.type
_entity_poly.pdbx_seq_one_letter_code
_entity_poly.pdbx_strand_id
1 'polypeptide(L)'
;MTTTHTPSSANLTVTHVLAELLERLEHSQQPVGPEQYLSVVNHLVEAFGDVTPGMELGALLDTHPAAAELYENINYQYAGLCRSPLQTSLSAEQQARQVIERAMRSSNKGTPYGQS
;
A
#
# COMPACT_ATOMS: atom_id res chain seq x y z
N MET A 1 -19.41 10.13 35.33
CA MET A 1 -18.84 8.77 35.36
C MET A 1 -17.68 8.76 34.38
N THR A 2 -16.44 8.62 34.86
CA THR A 2 -15.24 8.64 34.02
C THR A 2 -14.83 7.20 33.73
N THR A 3 -15.13 6.71 32.54
CA THR A 3 -14.60 5.43 32.05
C THR A 3 -13.18 5.64 31.57
N THR A 4 -12.22 5.20 32.38
CA THR A 4 -10.80 5.08 32.05
C THR A 4 -10.66 4.12 30.86
N HIS A 5 -10.46 4.66 29.67
CA HIS A 5 -10.23 3.91 28.44
C HIS A 5 -8.79 3.38 28.51
N THR A 6 -8.61 2.09 28.83
CA THR A 6 -7.34 1.37 28.69
C THR A 6 -7.49 0.36 27.54
N PRO A 7 -7.18 0.71 26.28
CA PRO A 7 -7.68 -0.05 25.11
C PRO A 7 -6.63 -0.37 24.04
N SER A 8 -5.41 0.17 24.14
CA SER A 8 -4.48 0.23 23.01
C SER A 8 -3.97 -1.15 22.59
N SER A 9 -3.75 -2.07 23.53
CA SER A 9 -3.20 -3.41 23.23
C SER A 9 -4.24 -4.39 22.68
N ALA A 10 -5.48 -4.34 23.20
CA ALA A 10 -6.59 -5.14 22.70
C ALA A 10 -6.98 -4.71 21.28
N ASN A 11 -7.00 -3.39 21.02
CA ASN A 11 -7.26 -2.84 19.68
C ASN A 11 -6.17 -3.23 18.68
N LEU A 12 -4.90 -3.26 19.09
CA LEU A 12 -3.80 -3.73 18.24
C LEU A 12 -3.96 -5.21 17.85
N THR A 13 -4.41 -6.05 18.78
CA THR A 13 -4.63 -7.48 18.52
C THR A 13 -5.75 -7.69 17.49
N VAL A 14 -6.87 -6.96 17.64
CA VAL A 14 -7.98 -6.99 16.66
C VAL A 14 -7.51 -6.51 15.29
N THR A 15 -6.73 -5.43 15.27
CA THR A 15 -6.13 -4.88 14.03
C THR A 15 -5.24 -5.90 13.34
N HIS A 16 -4.44 -6.66 14.10
CA HIS A 16 -3.58 -7.70 13.56
C HIS A 16 -4.39 -8.83 12.90
N VAL A 17 -5.45 -9.30 13.57
CA VAL A 17 -6.30 -10.37 13.03
C VAL A 17 -7.00 -9.91 11.74
N LEU A 18 -7.50 -8.67 11.72
CA LEU A 18 -8.14 -8.10 10.53
C LEU A 18 -7.16 -7.86 9.39
N ALA A 19 -5.93 -7.43 9.69
CA ALA A 19 -4.87 -7.28 8.71
C ALA A 19 -4.49 -8.63 8.07
N GLU A 20 -4.29 -9.67 8.88
CA GLU A 20 -4.02 -11.03 8.38
C GLU A 20 -5.18 -11.56 7.53
N LEU A 21 -6.43 -11.28 7.93
CA LEU A 21 -7.59 -11.67 7.16
C LEU A 21 -7.62 -10.97 5.80
N LEU A 22 -7.35 -9.66 5.75
CA LEU A 22 -7.27 -8.91 4.50
C LEU A 22 -6.18 -9.47 3.58
N GLU A 23 -4.97 -9.75 4.10
CA GLU A 23 -3.89 -10.38 3.31
C GLU A 23 -4.34 -11.68 2.66
N ARG A 24 -5.04 -12.52 3.42
CA ARG A 24 -5.53 -13.80 2.93
C ARG A 24 -6.60 -13.64 1.85
N LEU A 25 -7.43 -12.60 1.94
CA LEU A 25 -8.42 -12.29 0.91
C LEU A 25 -7.74 -11.78 -0.38
N GLU A 26 -6.77 -10.88 -0.27
CA GLU A 26 -6.01 -10.33 -1.40
C GLU A 26 -5.22 -11.41 -2.15
N HIS A 27 -4.67 -12.40 -1.43
CA HIS A 27 -3.92 -13.52 -2.01
C HIS A 27 -4.79 -14.76 -2.33
N SER A 28 -6.12 -14.66 -2.19
CA SER A 28 -7.01 -15.78 -2.41
C SER A 28 -7.07 -16.16 -3.90
N GLN A 29 -6.79 -17.43 -4.19
CA GLN A 29 -6.97 -18.01 -5.53
C GLN A 29 -8.44 -18.34 -5.86
N GLN A 30 -9.34 -18.15 -4.90
CA GLN A 30 -10.78 -18.34 -5.07
C GLN A 30 -11.48 -16.98 -5.05
N PRO A 31 -12.55 -16.81 -5.85
CA PRO A 31 -13.34 -15.58 -5.82
C PRO A 31 -13.86 -15.29 -4.41
N VAL A 32 -13.55 -14.11 -3.89
CA VAL A 32 -14.07 -13.60 -2.62
C VAL A 32 -15.35 -12.83 -2.90
N GLY A 33 -16.39 -13.05 -2.09
CA GLY A 33 -17.62 -12.28 -2.19
C GLY A 33 -17.38 -10.80 -1.90
N PRO A 34 -17.89 -9.86 -2.71
CA PRO A 34 -17.61 -8.44 -2.54
C PRO A 34 -18.09 -7.91 -1.18
N GLU A 35 -19.19 -8.43 -0.65
CA GLU A 35 -19.72 -8.05 0.67
C GLU A 35 -18.79 -8.48 1.80
N GLN A 36 -18.18 -9.65 1.68
CA GLN A 36 -17.22 -10.14 2.67
C GLN A 36 -15.97 -9.28 2.67
N TYR A 37 -15.46 -8.95 1.48
CA TYR A 37 -14.30 -8.08 1.33
C TYR A 37 -14.54 -6.70 1.95
N LEU A 38 -15.66 -6.06 1.59
CA LEU A 38 -16.04 -4.75 2.12
C LEU A 38 -16.23 -4.78 3.64
N SER A 39 -16.80 -5.86 4.19
CA SER A 39 -16.95 -6.01 5.64
C SER A 39 -15.59 -6.00 6.34
N VAL A 40 -14.60 -6.76 5.85
CA VAL A 40 -13.25 -6.80 6.44
C VAL A 40 -12.56 -5.45 6.34
N VAL A 41 -12.62 -4.80 5.17
CA VAL A 41 -12.03 -3.47 4.96
C VAL A 41 -12.62 -2.45 5.92
N ASN A 42 -13.95 -2.38 6.04
CA ASN A 42 -14.61 -1.42 6.92
C ASN A 42 -14.25 -1.63 8.40
N HIS A 43 -14.22 -2.88 8.87
CA HIS A 43 -13.83 -3.17 10.25
C HIS A 43 -12.36 -2.83 10.51
N LEU A 44 -11.48 -3.05 9.53
CA LEU A 44 -10.07 -2.69 9.65
C LEU A 44 -9.87 -1.17 9.66
N VAL A 45 -10.65 -0.42 8.88
CA VAL A 45 -10.67 1.06 8.91
C VAL A 45 -11.05 1.57 10.29
N GLU A 46 -12.11 1.03 10.89
CA GLU A 46 -12.54 1.38 12.26
C GLU A 46 -11.46 1.06 13.28
N ALA A 47 -10.87 -0.15 13.20
CA ALA A 47 -9.80 -0.58 14.10
C ALA A 47 -8.58 0.36 14.03
N PHE A 48 -8.20 0.83 12.84
CA PHE A 48 -7.11 1.81 12.69
C PHE A 48 -7.39 3.15 13.36
N GLY A 49 -8.66 3.59 13.43
CA GLY A 49 -9.05 4.81 14.14
C GLY A 49 -8.84 4.72 15.65
N ASP A 50 -8.92 3.50 16.20
CA ASP A 50 -8.85 3.23 17.65
C ASP A 50 -7.44 2.82 18.13
N VAL A 51 -6.47 2.68 17.22
CA VAL A 51 -5.08 2.33 17.54
C VAL A 51 -4.22 3.58 17.65
N THR A 52 -3.41 3.65 18.70
CA THR A 52 -2.42 4.73 18.85
C THR A 52 -1.27 4.53 17.85
N PRO A 53 -0.92 5.53 17.03
CA PRO A 53 0.25 5.45 16.15
C PRO A 53 1.53 5.22 16.96
N GLY A 54 2.36 4.27 16.53
CA GLY A 54 3.58 3.90 17.24
C GLY A 54 4.33 2.75 16.56
N MET A 55 5.44 2.32 17.17
CA MET A 55 6.31 1.29 16.59
C MET A 55 5.59 -0.05 16.37
N GLU A 56 4.67 -0.42 17.26
CA GLU A 56 3.91 -1.67 17.15
C GLU A 56 3.00 -1.68 15.92
N LEU A 57 2.28 -0.58 15.68
CA LEU A 57 1.49 -0.41 14.46
C LEU A 57 2.38 -0.36 13.22
N GLY A 58 3.56 0.28 13.32
CA GLY A 58 4.58 0.27 12.27
C GLY A 58 4.95 -1.15 11.84
N ALA A 59 5.34 -2.00 12.80
CA ALA A 59 5.75 -3.38 12.57
C ALA A 59 4.62 -4.27 12.01
N LEU A 60 3.39 -4.07 12.48
CA LEU A 60 2.21 -4.77 11.94
C LEU A 60 2.06 -4.48 10.44
N LEU A 61 2.11 -3.21 10.08
CA LEU A 61 1.94 -2.77 8.70
C LEU A 61 3.14 -3.13 7.82
N ASP A 62 4.35 -3.28 8.37
CA ASP A 62 5.50 -3.81 7.61
C ASP A 62 5.33 -5.31 7.26
N THR A 63 4.53 -6.03 8.05
CA THR A 63 4.26 -7.47 7.85
C THR A 63 3.06 -7.72 6.94
N HIS A 64 2.13 -6.76 6.85
CA HIS A 64 0.85 -6.90 6.13
C HIS A 64 0.73 -5.78 5.07
N PRO A 65 1.24 -5.99 3.83
CA PRO A 65 1.26 -4.97 2.78
C PRO A 65 -0.13 -4.42 2.39
N ALA A 66 -1.16 -5.25 2.28
CA ALA A 66 -2.52 -4.80 1.96
C ALA A 66 -3.11 -3.92 3.07
N ALA A 67 -2.82 -4.26 4.33
CA ALA A 67 -3.23 -3.43 5.46
C ALA A 67 -2.45 -2.10 5.49
N ALA A 68 -1.18 -2.11 5.09
CA ALA A 68 -0.38 -0.89 4.92
C ALA A 68 -0.97 0.04 3.87
N GLU A 69 -1.27 -0.48 2.68
CA GLU A 69 -1.88 0.30 1.60
C GLU A 69 -3.23 0.92 2.01
N LEU A 70 -4.07 0.15 2.72
CA LEU A 70 -5.32 0.65 3.25
C LEU A 70 -5.10 1.76 4.30
N TYR A 71 -4.19 1.56 5.24
CA TYR A 71 -3.85 2.55 6.27
C TYR A 71 -3.35 3.86 5.64
N GLU A 72 -2.52 3.76 4.61
CA GLU A 72 -2.02 4.90 3.83
C GLU A 72 -3.16 5.64 3.12
N ASN A 73 -4.07 4.91 2.46
CA ASN A 73 -5.21 5.50 1.76
C ASN A 73 -6.13 6.29 2.70
N ILE A 74 -6.40 5.76 3.90
CA ILE A 74 -7.21 6.44 4.91
C ILE A 74 -6.51 7.72 5.42
N ASN A 75 -5.19 7.65 5.59
CA ASN A 75 -4.38 8.75 6.12
C ASN A 75 -3.73 9.61 5.04
N TYR A 76 -4.20 9.52 3.79
CA TYR A 76 -3.59 10.18 2.64
C TYR A 76 -3.45 11.70 2.83
N GLN A 77 -4.41 12.31 3.54
CA GLN A 77 -4.40 13.73 3.88
C GLN A 77 -3.28 14.15 4.86
N TYR A 78 -2.73 13.20 5.62
CA TYR A 78 -1.66 13.43 6.61
C TYR A 78 -0.30 12.88 6.15
N ALA A 79 -0.30 11.80 5.37
CA ALA A 79 0.90 11.13 4.87
C ALA A 79 0.89 11.16 3.34
N GLY A 80 1.27 12.32 2.77
CA GLY A 80 1.19 12.57 1.34
C GLY A 80 2.07 11.69 0.44
N LEU A 81 2.85 10.74 0.97
CA LEU A 81 3.68 9.83 0.17
C LEU A 81 3.91 8.51 0.92
N CYS A 82 3.36 7.43 0.36
CA CYS A 82 3.90 6.07 0.32
C CYS A 82 4.92 5.67 1.42
N ARG A 83 4.49 4.88 2.42
CA ARG A 83 5.30 3.84 3.09
C ARG A 83 5.77 2.76 2.11
N SER A 84 5.08 2.59 0.97
CA SER A 84 5.61 1.82 -0.15
C SER A 84 6.98 2.39 -0.56
N PRO A 85 7.97 1.54 -0.86
CA PRO A 85 9.36 1.96 -0.92
C PRO A 85 9.51 2.95 -2.07
N LEU A 86 9.68 4.23 -1.73
CA LEU A 86 10.10 5.30 -2.63
C LEU A 86 11.16 4.82 -3.63
N GLN A 87 12.02 3.91 -3.18
CA GLN A 87 13.06 3.27 -3.95
C GLN A 87 12.57 2.40 -5.11
N THR A 88 11.49 1.62 -4.96
CA THR A 88 10.92 0.81 -6.06
C THR A 88 10.27 1.72 -7.10
N SER A 89 9.51 2.72 -6.66
CA SER A 89 8.88 3.70 -7.55
C SER A 89 9.93 4.52 -8.32
N LEU A 90 10.97 4.99 -7.64
CA LEU A 90 12.10 5.71 -8.25
C LEU A 90 12.88 4.81 -9.22
N SER A 91 13.12 3.55 -8.85
CA SER A 91 13.83 2.59 -9.71
C SER A 91 13.03 2.27 -10.97
N ALA A 92 11.70 2.16 -10.87
CA ALA A 92 10.82 1.97 -12.02
C ALA A 92 10.83 3.20 -12.94
N GLU A 93 10.78 4.41 -12.39
CA GLU A 93 10.88 5.66 -13.15
C GLU A 93 12.22 5.74 -13.92
N GLN A 94 13.34 5.47 -13.24
CA GLN A 94 14.66 5.49 -13.85
C GLN A 94 14.78 4.45 -14.99
N GLN A 95 14.28 3.23 -14.78
CA GLN A 95 14.27 2.19 -15.81
C GLN A 95 13.43 2.60 -17.02
N ALA A 96 12.21 3.13 -16.81
CA ALA A 96 11.36 3.61 -17.87
C ALA A 96 12.04 4.72 -18.69
N ARG A 97 12.68 5.69 -18.00
CA ARG A 97 13.40 6.78 -18.65
C ARG A 97 14.55 6.27 -19.53
N GLN A 98 15.33 5.30 -19.05
CA GLN A 98 16.43 4.71 -19.82
C GLN A 98 15.93 4.01 -21.10
N VAL A 99 14.80 3.30 -21.03
CA VAL A 99 14.20 2.63 -22.19
C VAL A 99 13.73 3.65 -23.22
N ILE A 100 13.05 4.71 -22.78
CA ILE A 100 12.58 5.80 -23.65
C ILE A 100 13.77 6.48 -24.33
N GLU A 101 14.81 6.85 -23.58
CA GLU A 101 16.02 7.48 -24.14
C GLU A 101 16.71 6.58 -25.18
N ARG A 102 16.76 5.27 -24.93
CA ARG A 102 17.32 4.29 -25.89
C ARG A 102 16.49 4.20 -27.16
N ALA A 103 15.16 4.19 -27.05
CA ALA A 103 14.26 4.18 -28.20
C ALA A 103 14.42 5.45 -29.04
N MET A 104 14.49 6.63 -28.40
CA MET A 104 14.71 7.91 -29.08
C MET A 104 16.07 8.00 -29.79
N ARG A 105 17.14 7.45 -29.20
CA ARG A 105 18.45 7.39 -29.88
C ARG A 105 18.47 6.42 -31.06
N SER A 106 17.68 5.36 -31.00
CA SER A 106 17.60 4.34 -32.05
C SER A 106 16.79 4.82 -33.25
N SER A 107 15.71 5.58 -33.02
CA SER A 107 14.93 6.23 -34.09
C SER A 107 15.74 7.31 -34.82
N ASN A 108 16.59 8.06 -34.10
CA ASN A 108 17.43 9.10 -34.70
C ASN A 108 18.63 8.55 -35.52
N LYS A 109 18.97 7.25 -35.37
CA LYS A 109 19.98 6.57 -36.21
C LYS A 109 19.39 5.97 -37.50
N GLY A 110 18.06 5.97 -37.64
CA GLY A 110 17.35 5.35 -38.76
C GLY A 110 17.12 6.23 -39.98
N THR A 111 17.61 7.47 -40.01
CA THR A 111 17.44 8.38 -41.15
C THR A 111 18.79 8.75 -41.79
N PRO A 112 19.41 7.88 -42.61
CA PRO A 112 20.33 8.37 -43.62
C PRO A 112 19.49 9.10 -44.68
N TYR A 113 19.70 10.41 -44.75
CA TYR A 113 19.20 11.28 -45.81
C TYR A 113 19.39 10.62 -47.18
N GLY A 114 18.34 10.67 -48.00
CA GLY A 114 18.48 10.48 -49.43
C GLY A 114 19.56 11.40 -49.97
N GLN A 115 20.46 10.85 -50.76
CA GLN A 115 21.26 11.61 -51.71
C GLN A 115 21.13 10.96 -53.08
N SER A 116 20.61 11.79 -54.00
CA SER A 116 20.84 11.86 -55.44
C SER A 116 20.48 10.68 -56.33
#